data_AF-A0A9P0ND68-F1
#
_entry.id   AF-A0A9P0ND68-F1
#
_cell.length_a   1.000
_cell.length_b   1.000
_cell.length_c   1.000
_cell.angle_alpha   90.00
_cell.angle_beta   90.00
_cell.angle_gamma   90.00
#
_symmetry.space_group_name_H-M   'P 1'
#
loop_
_entity.id
_entity.type
_entity.pdbx_description
1 polymer ?
#
loop_
_entity_poly.entity_id
_entity_poly.type
_entity_poly.pdbx_seq_one_letter_code
_entity_poly.pdbx_strand_id
1 'polypeptide(L)'
;MSSEKELSNDQSNQEVIDFGIYYLDMVQCPLNPNHKLRRHRLPYHLLKCKKMFPDKIKCPYGHYYYLEKHEMANHLQTCPYKPRSVQAEEMQPYIVQAQRARNENIVYNYDVDNFEIDEPYWD
;
A
#
# COMPACT_ATOMS: atom_id res chain seq x y z
N MET A 1 11.76 54.62 11.77
CA MET A 1 10.89 54.46 10.59
C MET A 1 10.91 52.99 10.24
N SER A 2 10.10 52.22 10.97
CA SER A 2 10.01 50.77 10.89
C SER A 2 9.19 50.42 9.65
N SER A 3 9.81 49.75 8.68
CA SER A 3 9.08 49.24 7.51
C SER A 3 8.53 47.88 7.89
N GLU A 4 7.24 47.86 8.22
CA GLU A 4 6.45 46.66 8.43
C GLU A 4 6.41 45.88 7.11
N LYS A 5 6.86 44.62 7.12
CA LYS A 5 6.72 43.70 5.99
C LYS A 5 5.42 42.94 6.20
N GLU A 6 4.47 43.22 5.31
CA GLU A 6 3.23 42.48 5.09
C GLU A 6 3.48 40.96 5.11
N LEU A 7 2.83 40.25 6.03
CA LEU A 7 2.78 38.78 6.01
C LEU A 7 1.88 38.36 4.85
N SER A 8 2.48 37.80 3.81
CA SER A 8 1.78 37.12 2.72
C SER A 8 1.08 35.87 3.27
N ASN A 9 -0.25 35.91 3.31
CA ASN A 9 -1.11 34.80 3.67
C ASN A 9 -1.11 33.76 2.52
N ASP A 10 -0.17 32.81 2.55
CA ASP A 10 -0.06 31.72 1.58
C ASP A 10 -1.19 30.70 1.83
N GLN A 11 -2.34 30.93 1.19
CA GLN A 11 -3.43 29.95 1.10
C GLN A 11 -3.06 28.85 0.10
N SER A 12 -2.15 27.96 0.47
CA SER A 12 -1.83 26.78 -0.34
C SER A 12 -2.81 25.63 -0.06
N ASN A 13 -3.82 25.51 -0.92
CA ASN A 13 -4.53 24.28 -1.31
C ASN A 13 -4.77 23.22 -0.22
N GLN A 14 -5.77 23.47 0.64
CA GLN A 14 -6.35 22.38 1.42
C GLN A 14 -7.28 21.58 0.51
N GLU A 15 -6.74 20.55 -0.15
CA GLU A 15 -7.53 19.59 -0.92
C GLU A 15 -8.55 18.94 0.03
N VAL A 16 -9.84 19.25 -0.18
CA VAL A 16 -10.91 18.57 0.53
C VAL A 16 -10.97 17.14 -0.01
N ILE A 17 -10.31 16.22 0.69
CA ILE A 17 -10.42 14.78 0.42
C ILE A 17 -11.83 14.37 0.85
N ASP A 18 -12.74 14.24 -0.12
CA ASP A 18 -14.08 13.71 0.13
C ASP A 18 -14.00 12.22 0.48
N PHE A 19 -13.87 11.94 1.77
CA PHE A 19 -13.93 10.58 2.31
C PHE A 19 -15.27 9.90 2.00
N GLY A 20 -16.35 10.65 1.74
CA GLY A 20 -17.65 10.10 1.35
C GLY A 20 -17.58 9.26 0.07
N ILE A 21 -16.75 9.67 -0.89
CA ILE A 21 -16.49 8.90 -2.12
C ILE A 21 -15.82 7.56 -1.77
N TYR A 22 -14.89 7.54 -0.81
CA TYR A 22 -14.22 6.31 -0.37
C TYR A 22 -15.14 5.32 0.35
N TYR A 23 -16.09 5.81 1.15
CA TYR A 23 -17.03 4.96 1.89
C TYR A 23 -18.13 4.39 1.00
N LEU A 24 -18.52 5.11 -0.06
CA LEU A 24 -19.55 4.70 -1.02
C LEU A 24 -18.98 3.98 -2.26
N ASP A 25 -17.66 3.88 -2.42
CA ASP A 25 -17.07 3.18 -3.55
C ASP A 25 -17.47 1.69 -3.60
N MET A 26 -17.99 1.26 -4.74
CA MET A 26 -18.38 -0.13 -5.01
C MET A 26 -17.27 -0.79 -5.83
N VAL A 27 -16.65 -1.79 -5.23
CA VAL A 27 -15.56 -2.55 -5.85
C VAL A 27 -16.01 -3.96 -6.17
N GLN A 28 -15.43 -4.50 -7.24
CA GLN A 28 -15.63 -5.87 -7.64
C GLN A 28 -14.68 -6.79 -6.86
N CYS A 29 -15.15 -7.97 -6.45
CA CYS A 29 -14.29 -8.95 -5.81
C CYS A 29 -13.28 -9.49 -6.84
N PRO A 30 -11.98 -9.50 -6.50
CA PRO A 30 -10.98 -9.99 -7.44
C PRO A 30 -10.96 -11.52 -7.57
N LEU A 31 -11.59 -12.25 -6.64
CA LEU A 31 -11.75 -13.71 -6.74
C LEU A 31 -12.96 -14.11 -7.58
N ASN A 32 -14.00 -13.28 -7.63
CA ASN A 32 -15.21 -13.56 -8.40
C ASN A 32 -15.81 -12.26 -8.94
N PRO A 33 -15.80 -12.05 -10.27
CA PRO A 33 -16.31 -10.82 -10.87
C PRO A 33 -17.82 -10.60 -10.62
N ASN A 34 -18.58 -11.62 -10.26
CA ASN A 34 -20.00 -11.47 -9.97
C ASN A 34 -20.28 -10.78 -8.62
N HIS A 35 -19.30 -10.72 -7.72
CA HIS A 35 -19.47 -10.05 -6.43
C HIS A 35 -19.11 -8.57 -6.54
N LYS A 36 -20.07 -7.70 -6.22
CA LYS A 36 -19.87 -6.25 -6.07
C LYS A 36 -20.20 -5.85 -4.63
N LEU A 37 -19.30 -5.13 -3.98
CA LEU A 37 -19.45 -4.75 -2.58
C LEU A 37 -18.75 -3.42 -2.29
N ARG A 38 -19.08 -2.81 -1.15
CA ARG A 38 -18.40 -1.58 -0.71
C ARG A 38 -16.93 -1.87 -0.40
N ARG A 39 -16.04 -0.93 -0.74
CA ARG A 39 -14.59 -1.05 -0.54
C ARG A 39 -14.20 -1.47 0.88
N HIS A 40 -14.84 -0.90 1.90
CA HIS A 40 -14.57 -1.25 3.31
C HIS A 40 -14.93 -2.70 3.68
N ARG A 41 -15.85 -3.36 2.96
CA ARG A 41 -16.24 -4.76 3.22
C ARG A 41 -15.35 -5.77 2.50
N LEU A 42 -14.52 -5.32 1.55
CA LEU A 42 -13.69 -6.18 0.72
C LEU A 42 -12.72 -7.05 1.51
N PRO A 43 -11.99 -6.54 2.53
CA PRO A 43 -11.06 -7.37 3.29
C PRO A 43 -11.75 -8.57 3.96
N TYR A 44 -12.88 -8.33 4.63
CA TYR A 44 -13.65 -9.39 5.30
C TYR A 44 -14.30 -10.35 4.28
N HIS A 45 -14.76 -9.84 3.15
CA HIS A 45 -15.31 -10.67 2.07
C HIS A 45 -14.25 -11.62 1.50
N LEU A 46 -13.02 -11.14 1.26
CA LEU A 46 -11.92 -11.94 0.69
C LEU A 46 -11.59 -13.16 1.54
N LEU A 47 -11.61 -13.04 2.88
CA LEU A 47 -11.34 -14.16 3.78
C LEU A 47 -12.33 -15.32 3.58
N LYS A 48 -13.61 -15.00 3.40
CA LYS A 48 -14.66 -16.00 3.16
C LYS A 48 -14.63 -16.49 1.71
N CYS A 49 -14.48 -15.58 0.76
CA CYS A 49 -14.47 -15.87 -0.67
C CYS A 49 -13.29 -16.77 -1.06
N LYS A 50 -12.12 -16.62 -0.41
CA LYS A 50 -10.94 -17.47 -0.64
C LYS A 50 -11.20 -18.94 -0.29
N LYS A 51 -12.09 -19.22 0.68
CA LYS A 51 -12.49 -20.60 1.02
C LYS A 51 -13.28 -21.26 -0.10
N MET A 52 -14.03 -20.48 -0.89
CA MET A 52 -14.80 -20.98 -2.03
C MET A 52 -13.96 -21.13 -3.30
N PHE A 53 -12.89 -20.33 -3.43
CA PHE A 53 -11.97 -20.36 -4.58
C PHE A 53 -10.52 -20.61 -4.11
N PRO A 54 -10.22 -21.81 -3.59
CA PRO A 54 -8.89 -22.12 -3.05
C PRO A 54 -7.81 -22.19 -4.14
N ASP A 55 -8.18 -22.52 -5.37
CA ASP A 55 -7.25 -22.69 -6.50
C ASP A 55 -6.78 -21.36 -7.11
N LYS A 56 -7.46 -20.26 -6.77
CA LYS A 56 -7.05 -18.91 -7.19
C LYS A 56 -5.91 -18.39 -6.34
N ILE A 57 -4.80 -18.07 -7.00
CA ILE A 57 -3.59 -17.56 -6.37
C ILE A 57 -3.42 -16.06 -6.64
N LYS A 58 -2.84 -15.36 -5.66
CA LYS A 58 -2.64 -13.90 -5.70
C LYS A 58 -1.41 -13.56 -6.53
N CYS A 59 -1.53 -12.58 -7.42
CA CYS A 59 -0.41 -12.05 -8.19
C CYS A 59 0.68 -11.47 -7.26
N PRO A 60 1.96 -11.80 -7.47
CA PRO A 60 3.05 -11.26 -6.66
C PRO A 60 3.31 -9.77 -6.90
N TYR A 61 2.96 -9.24 -8.07
CA TYR A 61 3.20 -7.85 -8.44
C TYR A 61 2.00 -6.93 -8.12
N GLY A 62 0.78 -7.44 -8.32
CA GLY A 62 -0.46 -6.68 -8.13
C GLY A 62 -1.29 -7.26 -6.99
N HIS A 63 -1.41 -6.53 -5.88
CA HIS A 63 -2.11 -7.04 -4.69
C HIS A 63 -3.62 -7.26 -4.88
N TYR A 64 -4.20 -6.77 -5.97
CA TYR A 64 -5.62 -6.89 -6.28
C TYR A 64 -5.95 -7.99 -7.30
N TYR A 65 -4.99 -8.73 -7.83
CA TYR A 65 -5.25 -9.75 -8.87
C TYR A 65 -5.18 -11.17 -8.31
N TYR A 66 -6.23 -11.95 -8.59
CA TYR A 66 -6.30 -13.38 -8.29
C TYR A 66 -6.63 -14.13 -9.57
N LEU A 67 -5.87 -15.19 -9.84
CA LEU A 67 -5.92 -15.94 -11.09
C LEU A 67 -5.86 -17.43 -10.80
N GLU A 68 -6.35 -18.25 -11.72
CA GLU A 68 -6.17 -19.70 -11.60
C GLU A 68 -4.69 -20.06 -11.64
N LYS A 69 -4.32 -21.11 -10.90
CA LYS A 69 -2.92 -21.56 -10.79
C LYS A 69 -2.26 -21.79 -12.16
N HIS A 70 -3.02 -22.33 -13.12
CA HIS A 70 -2.52 -22.60 -14.47
C HIS A 70 -2.37 -21.33 -15.33
N GLU A 71 -3.14 -20.28 -15.06
CA GLU A 71 -3.10 -18.99 -15.79
C GLU A 71 -1.99 -18.08 -15.31
N MET A 72 -1.50 -18.28 -14.09
CA MET A 72 -0.51 -17.41 -13.47
C MET A 72 0.78 -17.28 -14.30
N ALA A 73 1.27 -18.38 -14.89
CA ALA A 73 2.48 -18.35 -15.70
C ALA A 73 2.35 -17.39 -16.90
N ASN A 74 1.20 -17.41 -17.58
CA ASN A 74 0.90 -16.52 -18.70
C ASN A 74 0.70 -15.08 -18.23
N HIS A 75 0.00 -14.90 -17.10
CA HIS A 75 -0.19 -13.58 -16.51
C HIS A 75 1.14 -12.90 -16.16
N LEU A 76 2.10 -13.60 -15.56
CA LEU A 76 3.40 -13.02 -15.20
C LEU A 76 4.21 -12.49 -16.39
N GLN A 77 3.90 -12.92 -17.62
CA GLN A 77 4.52 -12.38 -18.83
C GLN A 77 3.91 -11.03 -19.26
N THR A 78 2.62 -10.84 -19.00
CA THR A 78 1.81 -9.71 -19.49
C THR A 78 1.30 -8.81 -18.37
N CYS A 79 1.67 -9.09 -17.12
CA CYS A 79 1.12 -8.41 -15.96
C CYS A 79 1.43 -6.91 -16.02
N PRO A 80 0.41 -6.03 -15.94
CA PRO A 80 0.60 -4.59 -16.03
C PRO A 80 1.34 -4.01 -14.82
N TYR A 81 1.31 -4.73 -13.69
CA TYR A 81 2.03 -4.37 -12.46
C TYR A 81 3.41 -5.01 -12.39
N LYS A 82 3.78 -5.87 -13.35
CA LYS A 82 5.13 -6.39 -13.43
C LYS A 82 6.06 -5.18 -13.47
N PRO A 83 6.98 -5.03 -12.50
CA PRO A 83 7.93 -3.94 -12.56
C PRO A 83 8.61 -4.08 -13.92
N ARG A 84 8.55 -3.02 -14.74
CA ARG A 84 9.52 -2.91 -15.84
C ARG A 84 10.86 -3.16 -15.18
N SER A 85 11.68 -4.00 -15.78
CA SER A 85 13.09 -4.06 -15.42
C SER A 85 13.70 -2.68 -15.73
N VAL A 86 13.37 -1.66 -14.94
CA VAL A 86 14.40 -0.80 -14.36
C VAL A 86 15.31 -1.83 -13.76
N GLN A 87 16.44 -1.97 -14.40
CA GLN A 87 17.36 -3.05 -14.16
C GLN A 87 17.46 -3.22 -12.64
N ALA A 88 17.39 -4.47 -12.18
CA ALA A 88 18.01 -4.78 -10.91
C ALA A 88 19.54 -4.55 -10.97
N GLU A 89 20.07 -3.99 -12.07
CA GLU A 89 21.31 -3.21 -12.07
C GLU A 89 21.05 -1.93 -11.26
N GLU A 90 21.50 -2.04 -10.00
CA GLU A 90 21.98 -0.93 -9.21
C GLU A 90 20.87 0.00 -8.72
N MET A 91 20.38 -0.28 -7.49
CA MET A 91 20.35 0.85 -6.55
C MET A 91 21.77 1.39 -6.57
N GLN A 92 21.98 2.49 -7.32
CA GLN A 92 23.21 3.26 -7.30
C GLN A 92 23.67 3.31 -5.84
N PRO A 93 24.91 2.91 -5.49
CA PRO A 93 25.34 2.78 -4.09
C PRO A 93 25.03 4.05 -3.27
N TYR A 94 25.01 5.20 -3.93
CA TYR A 94 24.52 6.48 -3.43
C TYR A 94 23.09 6.46 -2.86
N ILE A 95 22.12 5.82 -3.53
CA ILE A 95 20.71 5.74 -3.08
C ILE A 95 20.61 4.88 -1.81
N VAL A 96 21.33 3.75 -1.77
CA VAL A 96 21.41 2.87 -0.58
C VAL A 96 22.02 3.63 0.60
N GLN A 97 23.12 4.36 0.36
CA GLN A 97 23.79 5.18 1.37
C GLN A 97 22.88 6.31 1.87
N ALA A 98 22.19 7.01 0.99
CA ALA A 98 21.26 8.09 1.35
C ALA A 98 20.07 7.58 2.18
N GLN A 99 19.56 6.38 1.86
CA GLN A 99 18.52 5.73 2.69
C GLN A 99 19.06 5.26 4.04
N ARG A 100 20.27 4.69 4.10
CA ARG A 100 20.91 4.32 5.38
C ARG A 100 21.15 5.53 6.26
N ALA A 101 21.72 6.61 5.72
CA ALA A 101 21.92 7.85 6.46
C ALA A 101 20.60 8.49 6.92
N ARG A 102 19.53 8.41 6.11
CA ARG A 102 18.19 8.81 6.57
C ARG A 102 17.69 7.95 7.71
N ASN A 103 17.87 6.63 7.63
CA ASN A 103 17.43 5.69 8.67
C ASN A 103 18.22 5.84 9.97
N GLU A 104 19.52 6.12 9.90
CA GLU A 104 20.39 6.43 11.05
C GLU A 104 19.93 7.71 11.77
N ASN A 105 19.34 8.66 11.03
CA ASN A 105 18.79 9.91 11.58
C ASN A 105 17.32 9.79 12.02
N ILE A 106 16.71 8.60 11.95
CA ILE A 106 15.38 8.38 12.52
C ILE A 106 15.56 8.26 14.04
N VAL A 107 15.19 9.31 14.76
CA VAL A 107 15.04 9.26 16.21
C VAL A 107 13.73 8.55 16.51
N TYR A 108 13.79 7.27 16.88
CA TYR A 108 12.65 6.57 17.43
C TYR A 108 12.35 7.11 18.84
N ASN A 109 11.10 7.44 19.13
CA ASN A 109 10.68 7.90 20.47
C ASN A 109 10.58 6.75 21.50
N TYR A 110 11.11 5.58 21.17
CA TYR A 110 11.17 4.41 22.02
C TYR A 110 12.53 3.74 21.84
N ASP A 111 13.04 3.16 22.91
CA ASP A 111 14.28 2.38 22.87
C ASP A 111 13.99 1.06 22.15
N VAL A 112 14.50 0.92 20.92
CA VAL A 112 14.30 -0.27 20.08
C VAL A 112 15.00 -1.50 20.68
N ASP A 113 16.14 -1.28 21.36
CA ASP A 113 16.95 -2.36 21.92
C ASP A 113 16.40 -2.84 23.28
N ASN A 114 15.69 -1.97 23.99
CA ASN A 114 15.00 -2.28 25.26
C ASN A 114 13.46 -2.32 25.13
N PHE A 115 12.92 -2.53 23.93
CA PHE A 115 11.48 -2.69 23.76
C PHE A 115 11.02 -4.05 24.30
N GLU A 116 10.71 -4.10 25.60
CA GLU A 116 9.98 -5.21 26.20
C GLU A 116 8.53 -5.14 25.70
N ILE A 117 8.11 -6.20 25.00
CA ILE A 117 6.71 -6.39 24.65
C ILE A 117 6.01 -6.76 25.95
N ASP A 118 5.46 -5.77 26.65
CA ASP A 118 4.58 -5.98 27.80
C ASP A 118 3.33 -6.74 27.30
N GLU A 119 3.38 -8.06 27.48
CA GLU A 119 2.32 -9.07 27.33
C GLU A 119 1.43 -9.02 26.06
N PRO A 120 1.19 -10.17 25.40
CA PRO A 120 0.26 -10.21 24.29
C PRO A 120 -1.16 -9.87 24.77
N TYR A 121 -1.64 -8.67 24.44
CA TYR A 121 -3.05 -8.29 24.53
C TYR A 121 -3.86 -9.10 23.52
N TRP A 122 -4.14 -10.35 23.85
CA TRP A 122 -5.09 -11.20 23.16
C TRP A 122 -5.81 -12.09 24.18
N ASP A 123 -6.95 -11.61 24.69
CA ASP A 123 -8.01 -12.44 25.29
C ASP A 123 -8.76 -13.25 24.21
#